data_AF-A0A135RXJ6-F1
#
_entry.id   AF-A0A135RXJ6-F1
#
_cell.length_a   1.000
_cell.length_b   1.000
_cell.length_c   1.000
_cell.angle_alpha   90.00
_cell.angle_beta   90.00
_cell.angle_gamma   90.00
#
_symmetry.space_group_name_H-M   'P 1'
#
loop_
_entity.id
_entity.type
_entity.pdbx_description
1 polymer ?
#
loop_
_entity_poly.entity_id
_entity_poly.type
_entity_poly.pdbx_seq_one_letter_code
_entity_poly.pdbx_strand_id
1 'polypeptide(L)'
;MSAPDVLDRLTALGAVKPAVRPGAPGKAGEVVTDNGMWLIDAPFPQLLLSSDVSDGSARNASGAWEVSALAKELLMIPGIVEIGIFHGLNGAEAAAAGKVGLAQKPVAAYFGMEDGSVKVTGGSS
;
A
#
# COMPACT_ATOMS: atom_id res chain seq x y z
N MET A 1 -12.47 12.34 -12.78
CA MET A 1 -11.92 11.02 -13.16
C MET A 1 -12.81 9.97 -12.54
N SER A 2 -13.16 8.90 -13.25
CA SER A 2 -14.08 7.87 -12.76
C SER A 2 -13.31 6.62 -12.33
N ALA A 3 -13.88 5.81 -11.42
CA ALA A 3 -13.28 4.55 -10.97
C ALA A 3 -12.82 3.61 -12.11
N PRO A 4 -13.56 3.46 -13.24
CA PRO A 4 -13.12 2.63 -14.36
C PRO A 4 -11.72 2.98 -14.89
N ASP A 5 -11.38 4.27 -15.03
CA ASP A 5 -10.04 4.66 -15.51
C ASP A 5 -8.93 4.26 -14.52
N VAL A 6 -9.20 4.38 -13.21
CA VAL A 6 -8.26 3.93 -12.17
C VAL A 6 -8.08 2.40 -12.23
N LEU A 7 -9.15 1.63 -12.42
CA LEU A 7 -9.10 0.17 -12.55
C LEU A 7 -8.28 -0.28 -13.77
N ASP A 8 -8.44 0.38 -14.91
CA ASP A 8 -7.67 0.09 -16.12
C ASP A 8 -6.18 0.38 -15.92
N ARG A 9 -5.84 1.51 -15.28
CA ARG A 9 -4.46 1.86 -14.94
C ARG A 9 -3.83 0.88 -13.96
N LEU A 10 -4.57 0.47 -12.92
CA LEU A 10 -4.11 -0.54 -11.97
C LEU A 10 -3.83 -1.87 -12.67
N THR A 11 -4.70 -2.27 -13.59
CA THR A 11 -4.51 -3.48 -14.41
C THR A 11 -3.25 -3.35 -15.28
N ALA A 12 -3.03 -2.19 -15.90
CA ALA A 12 -1.82 -1.92 -16.68
C ALA A 12 -0.53 -1.95 -15.83
N LEU A 13 -0.59 -1.56 -14.55
CA LEU A 13 0.51 -1.71 -13.61
C LEU A 13 0.75 -3.17 -13.16
N GLY A 14 -0.17 -4.09 -13.45
CA GLY A 14 -0.06 -5.51 -13.12
C GLY A 14 -0.90 -5.96 -11.94
N ALA A 15 -1.90 -5.18 -11.52
CA ALA A 15 -2.89 -5.63 -10.55
C ALA A 15 -3.74 -6.76 -11.14
N VAL A 16 -4.05 -7.77 -10.33
CA VAL A 16 -4.85 -8.93 -10.71
C VAL A 16 -6.31 -8.66 -10.35
N LYS A 17 -7.12 -8.35 -11.36
CA LYS A 17 -8.58 -8.10 -11.23
C LYS A 17 -8.90 -7.05 -10.15
N PRO A 18 -8.36 -5.82 -10.25
CA PRO A 18 -8.72 -4.77 -9.31
C PRO A 18 -10.22 -4.49 -9.37
N ALA A 19 -10.83 -4.20 -8.23
CA ALA A 19 -12.27 -3.94 -8.15
C ALA A 19 -12.59 -2.90 -7.08
N VAL A 20 -13.66 -2.13 -7.30
CA VAL A 20 -14.22 -1.28 -6.24
C VAL A 20 -14.80 -2.18 -5.16
N ARG A 21 -14.43 -1.93 -3.91
CA ARG A 21 -14.80 -2.76 -2.77
C ARG A 21 -16.33 -2.74 -2.58
N PRO A 22 -17.02 -3.89 -2.64
CA PRO A 22 -18.45 -3.94 -2.39
C PRO A 22 -18.75 -3.65 -0.91
N GLY A 23 -19.92 -3.07 -0.64
CA GLY A 23 -20.41 -2.86 0.72
C GLY A 23 -20.56 -4.15 1.53
N ALA A 24 -20.67 -4.01 2.85
CA ALA A 24 -20.93 -5.14 3.75
C ALA A 24 -22.26 -5.85 3.39
N PRO A 25 -22.40 -7.16 3.70
CA PRO A 25 -23.64 -7.90 3.48
C PRO A 25 -24.86 -7.13 4.01
N GLY A 26 -25.84 -6.87 3.15
CA GLY A 26 -27.06 -6.12 3.48
C GLY A 26 -27.01 -4.61 3.19
N LYS A 27 -25.88 -4.06 2.73
CA LYS A 27 -25.79 -2.70 2.19
C LYS A 27 -25.61 -2.73 0.68
N ALA A 28 -26.60 -2.23 -0.07
CA ALA A 28 -26.46 -2.07 -1.51
C ALA A 28 -25.45 -0.95 -1.83
N GLY A 29 -24.60 -1.19 -2.84
CA GLY A 29 -23.60 -0.23 -3.31
C GLY A 29 -22.19 -0.49 -2.76
N GLU A 30 -21.27 0.36 -3.19
CA GLU A 30 -19.84 0.29 -2.90
C GLU A 30 -19.51 0.83 -1.49
N VAL A 31 -18.36 0.44 -0.97
CA VAL A 31 -17.82 1.07 0.24
C VAL A 31 -17.43 2.51 -0.09
N VAL A 32 -18.00 3.43 0.67
CA VAL A 32 -17.62 4.84 0.69
C VAL A 32 -16.99 5.11 2.06
N THR A 33 -15.78 5.66 2.05
CA THR A 33 -15.03 6.06 3.24
C THR A 33 -15.65 7.32 3.88
N ASP A 34 -15.18 7.68 5.07
CA ASP A 34 -15.56 8.90 5.77
C ASP A 34 -15.23 10.18 4.99
N ASN A 35 -14.13 10.18 4.21
CA ASN A 35 -13.77 11.26 3.30
C ASN A 35 -14.51 11.22 1.95
N GLY A 36 -15.52 10.37 1.80
CA GLY A 36 -16.40 10.34 0.62
C GLY A 36 -15.81 9.66 -0.62
N MET A 37 -14.72 8.90 -0.46
CA MET A 37 -14.03 8.23 -1.56
C MET A 37 -14.43 6.74 -1.65
N TRP A 38 -14.23 6.14 -2.83
CA TRP A 38 -14.33 4.70 -2.97
C TRP A 38 -13.02 4.01 -2.57
N LEU A 39 -13.13 2.79 -2.05
CA LEU A 39 -11.97 1.89 -1.89
C LEU A 39 -11.87 0.96 -3.09
N ILE A 40 -10.66 0.80 -3.62
CA ILE A 40 -10.34 -0.19 -4.65
C ILE A 40 -9.42 -1.24 -4.05
N ASP A 41 -9.84 -2.50 -4.13
CA ASP A 41 -9.00 -3.65 -3.84
C ASP A 41 -8.21 -3.99 -5.09
N ALA A 42 -6.88 -3.83 -5.03
CA ALA A 42 -5.97 -4.07 -6.15
C ALA A 42 -4.89 -5.08 -5.74
N PRO A 43 -5.16 -6.39 -5.83
CA PRO A 43 -4.15 -7.41 -5.55
C PRO A 43 -3.00 -7.33 -6.55
N PHE A 44 -1.76 -7.24 -6.08
CA PHE A 44 -0.56 -7.42 -6.91
C PHE A 44 0.09 -8.77 -6.61
N PRO A 45 0.89 -9.33 -7.54
CA PRO A 45 1.82 -10.40 -7.19
C PRO A 45 2.71 -10.01 -6.01
N GLN A 46 3.32 -11.01 -5.34
CA GLN A 46 4.16 -10.76 -4.17
C GLN A 46 5.15 -9.62 -4.43
N LEU A 47 5.08 -8.61 -3.56
CA LEU A 47 5.97 -7.46 -3.63
C LEU A 47 7.36 -7.84 -3.11
N LEU A 48 8.35 -7.13 -3.62
CA LEU A 48 9.76 -7.36 -3.37
C LEU A 48 10.28 -6.37 -2.35
N LEU A 49 11.22 -6.83 -1.51
CA LEU A 49 12.03 -5.94 -0.69
C LEU A 49 13.08 -5.25 -1.56
N SER A 50 13.63 -4.15 -1.08
CA SER A 50 14.71 -3.44 -1.80
C SER A 50 15.96 -4.32 -1.97
N SER A 51 16.15 -5.35 -1.15
CA SER A 51 17.22 -6.35 -1.29
C SER A 51 17.00 -7.34 -2.43
N ASP A 52 15.77 -7.48 -2.94
CA ASP A 52 15.39 -8.49 -3.93
C ASP A 52 15.46 -7.93 -5.37
N VAL A 53 15.77 -6.64 -5.50
CA VAL A 53 15.95 -5.96 -6.79
C VAL A 53 17.40 -5.50 -6.93
N SER A 54 17.92 -5.54 -8.16
CA SER A 54 19.22 -4.93 -8.47
C SER A 54 19.16 -3.43 -8.19
N ASP A 55 20.26 -2.86 -7.68
CA ASP A 55 20.36 -1.47 -7.18
C ASP A 55 19.45 -0.46 -7.92
N GLY A 56 18.29 -0.16 -7.33
CA GLY A 56 17.37 0.87 -7.78
C GLY A 56 16.35 0.47 -8.84
N SER A 57 16.27 -0.81 -9.24
CA SER A 57 15.22 -1.26 -10.16
C SER A 57 13.85 -1.27 -9.50
N ALA A 58 12.85 -0.70 -10.16
CA ALA A 58 11.47 -0.68 -9.69
C ALA A 58 10.81 -2.07 -9.72
N ARG A 59 11.30 -2.96 -10.58
CA ARG A 59 10.79 -4.33 -10.77
C ARG A 59 11.94 -5.32 -10.94
N ASN A 60 11.72 -6.58 -10.62
CA ASN A 60 12.65 -7.66 -10.99
C ASN A 60 12.40 -8.16 -12.43
N ALA A 61 13.17 -9.16 -12.86
CA ALA A 61 13.04 -9.79 -14.18
C ALA A 61 11.67 -10.46 -14.43
N SER A 62 10.96 -10.88 -13.38
CA SER A 62 9.59 -11.42 -13.51
C SER A 62 8.51 -10.34 -13.52
N GLY A 63 8.89 -9.06 -13.48
CA GLY A 63 7.97 -7.93 -13.48
C GLY A 63 7.30 -7.66 -12.13
N ALA A 64 7.73 -8.33 -11.05
CA ALA A 64 7.22 -8.08 -9.70
C ALA A 64 7.80 -6.76 -9.16
N TRP A 65 6.97 -6.01 -8.44
CA TRP A 65 7.29 -4.68 -7.97
C TRP A 65 8.07 -4.68 -6.66
N GLU A 66 9.03 -3.77 -6.53
CA GLU A 66 9.53 -3.34 -5.22
C GLU A 66 8.50 -2.44 -4.52
N VAL A 67 8.35 -2.60 -3.19
CA VAL A 67 7.30 -1.96 -2.39
C VAL A 67 7.27 -0.44 -2.57
N SER A 68 8.41 0.23 -2.44
CA SER A 68 8.48 1.70 -2.52
C SER A 68 8.28 2.22 -3.94
N ALA A 69 8.74 1.48 -4.94
CA ALA A 69 8.56 1.81 -6.34
C ALA A 69 7.08 1.74 -6.75
N LEU A 70 6.36 0.68 -6.36
CA LEU A 70 4.92 0.59 -6.61
C LEU A 70 4.15 1.71 -5.92
N ALA A 71 4.46 1.98 -4.66
CA ALA A 71 3.80 3.04 -3.89
C ALA A 71 3.92 4.41 -4.59
N LYS A 72 5.13 4.74 -5.08
CA LYS A 72 5.36 5.97 -5.85
C LYS A 72 4.51 6.01 -7.12
N GLU A 73 4.45 4.92 -7.89
CA GLU A 73 3.69 4.86 -9.14
C GLU A 73 2.18 4.96 -8.92
N LEU A 74 1.66 4.34 -7.85
CA LEU A 74 0.25 4.44 -7.50
C LEU A 74 -0.15 5.88 -7.14
N LEU A 75 0.65 6.58 -6.33
CA LEU A 75 0.38 7.97 -5.95
C LEU A 75 0.42 8.95 -7.14
N MET A 76 1.05 8.56 -8.25
CA MET A 76 1.08 9.37 -9.48
C MET A 76 -0.17 9.19 -10.36
N ILE A 77 -1.05 8.21 -10.07
CA ILE A 77 -2.28 8.00 -10.83
C ILE A 77 -3.32 9.06 -10.45
N PRO A 78 -3.77 9.91 -11.39
CA PRO A 78 -4.86 10.85 -11.11
C PRO A 78 -6.14 10.11 -10.74
N GLY A 79 -6.72 10.48 -9.59
CA GLY A 79 -7.91 9.82 -9.03
C GLY A 79 -7.60 8.89 -7.85
N ILE A 80 -6.34 8.51 -7.63
CA ILE A 80 -5.92 7.91 -6.35
C ILE A 80 -5.68 9.05 -5.37
N VAL A 81 -6.35 8.98 -4.22
CA VAL A 81 -6.19 9.96 -3.13
C VAL A 81 -5.09 9.52 -2.17
N GLU A 82 -5.09 8.24 -1.80
CA GLU A 82 -4.09 7.63 -0.91
C GLU A 82 -4.05 6.11 -1.15
N ILE A 83 -2.97 5.47 -0.72
CA ILE A 83 -2.75 4.03 -0.86
C ILE A 83 -2.61 3.33 0.50
N GLY A 84 -2.84 2.03 0.51
CA GLY A 84 -2.67 1.19 1.70
C GLY A 84 -1.22 0.71 1.95
N ILE A 85 -0.21 1.31 1.31
CA ILE A 85 1.19 0.89 1.44
C ILE A 85 1.95 1.86 2.35
N PHE A 86 2.35 1.36 3.52
CA PHE A 86 3.12 2.11 4.51
C PHE A 86 4.62 1.79 4.36
N HIS A 87 5.39 2.71 3.80
CA HIS A 87 6.80 2.48 3.44
C HIS A 87 7.68 3.73 3.68
N GLY A 88 8.99 3.60 3.48
CA GLY A 88 9.91 4.73 3.53
C GLY A 88 10.32 5.15 4.95
N LEU A 89 10.04 6.40 5.31
CA LEU A 89 10.40 6.98 6.61
C LEU A 89 9.41 6.54 7.68
N ASN A 90 9.89 6.32 8.91
CA ASN A 90 9.01 6.19 10.07
C ASN A 90 8.57 7.58 10.58
N GLY A 91 7.66 7.63 11.56
CA GLY A 91 7.14 8.90 12.07
C GLY A 91 8.19 9.83 12.69
N ALA A 92 9.20 9.30 13.37
CA ALA A 92 10.27 10.11 13.96
C ALA A 92 11.20 10.70 12.87
N GLU A 93 11.57 9.87 11.90
CA GLU A 93 12.36 10.28 10.73
C GLU A 93 11.60 11.32 9.89
N ALA A 94 10.31 11.11 9.65
CA ALA A 94 9.46 12.03 8.90
C ALA A 94 9.29 13.37 9.62
N ALA A 95 9.12 13.37 10.95
CA ALA A 95 9.06 14.59 11.74
C ALA A 95 10.38 15.38 11.66
N ALA A 96 11.53 14.70 11.82
CA ALA A 96 12.84 15.32 11.68
C ALA A 96 13.07 15.90 10.27
N ALA A 97 12.51 15.27 9.24
CA ALA A 97 12.63 15.70 7.84
C ALA A 97 11.54 16.70 7.40
N GLY A 98 10.61 17.11 8.27
CA GLY A 98 9.50 17.99 7.90
C GLY A 98 8.49 17.37 6.93
N LYS A 99 8.39 16.03 6.89
CA LYS A 99 7.53 15.24 5.98
C LYS A 99 6.35 14.58 6.71
N VAL A 100 5.81 15.25 7.72
CA VAL A 100 4.67 14.75 8.50
C VAL A 100 3.42 14.69 7.61
N GLY A 101 2.65 13.60 7.73
CA GLY A 101 1.38 13.42 7.00
C GLY A 101 1.45 12.56 5.74
N LEU A 102 2.65 12.16 5.29
CA LEU A 102 2.81 11.13 4.25
C LEU A 102 2.69 9.71 4.84
N ALA A 103 2.50 8.71 3.98
CA ALA A 103 2.60 7.31 4.37
C ALA A 103 3.96 7.05 5.06
N GLN A 104 3.91 6.45 6.26
CA GLN A 104 5.07 6.22 7.12
C GLN A 104 5.13 4.75 7.52
N LYS A 105 6.31 4.15 7.46
CA LYS A 105 6.51 2.79 7.96
C LYS A 105 6.37 2.75 9.50
N PRO A 106 5.91 1.63 10.08
CA PRO A 106 5.90 1.48 11.54
C PRO A 106 7.32 1.50 12.10
N VAL A 107 7.46 2.02 13.32
CA VAL A 107 8.72 1.94 14.07
C VAL A 107 8.90 0.52 14.61
N ALA A 108 7.85 -0.04 15.20
CA ALA A 108 7.82 -1.42 15.66
C ALA A 108 6.48 -2.07 15.29
N ALA A 109 6.49 -3.39 15.12
CA ALA A 109 5.32 -4.23 14.97
C ALA A 109 5.26 -5.25 16.10
N TYR A 110 4.09 -5.37 16.72
CA TYR A 110 3.80 -6.31 17.80
C TYR A 110 2.85 -7.37 17.26
N PHE A 111 3.30 -8.63 17.26
CA PHE A 111 2.52 -9.76 16.81
C PHE A 111 2.07 -10.56 18.03
N GLY A 112 0.76 -10.60 18.27
CA GLY A 112 0.16 -11.51 19.25
C GLY A 112 0.19 -12.93 18.73
N MET A 113 0.71 -13.86 19.54
CA MET A 113 0.84 -15.27 19.21
C MET A 113 -0.29 -16.07 19.87
N GLU A 114 -0.61 -17.25 19.32
CA GLU A 114 -1.70 -18.11 19.84
C GLU A 114 -1.47 -18.57 21.29
N ASP A 115 -0.22 -18.69 21.72
CA ASP A 115 0.17 -19.05 23.09
C ASP A 115 0.07 -17.89 24.09
N GLY A 116 -0.40 -16.72 23.65
CA GLY A 116 -0.52 -15.51 24.46
C GLY A 116 0.79 -14.70 24.57
N SER A 117 1.89 -15.16 23.95
CA SER A 117 3.13 -14.40 23.88
C SER A 117 3.06 -13.27 22.85
N VAL A 118 4.02 -12.35 22.92
CA VAL A 118 4.15 -11.23 21.96
C VAL A 118 5.52 -11.29 21.31
N LYS A 119 5.53 -11.35 19.98
CA LYS A 119 6.76 -11.18 19.18
C LYS A 119 6.85 -9.74 18.70
N VAL A 120 8.01 -9.12 18.90
CA VAL A 120 8.26 -7.73 18.49
C VAL A 120 9.32 -7.69 17.39
N THR A 121 9.09 -6.86 16.37
CA THR A 121 10.08 -6.55 15.33
C THR A 121 10.16 -5.04 15.12
N GLY A 122 11.36 -4.47 14.97
CA GLY A 122 11.55 -3.04 14.70
C GLY A 122 11.72 -2.13 15.94
N GLY A 123 11.58 -2.66 17.15
CA GLY A 123 11.99 -1.93 18.36
C GLY A 123 13.52 -1.86 18.48
N SER A 124 14.07 -0.67 18.75
CA SER A 124 15.40 -0.58 19.38
C SER A 124 15.36 -1.37 20.69
N SER A 125 16.17 -2.42 20.76
CA SER A 125 16.41 -3.19 22.00
C SER A 125 17.11 -2.32 23.04
#